data_AF-R9MLG1-F1
#
_entry.id   AF-R9MLG1-F1
#
_cell.length_a   1.000
_cell.length_b   1.000
_cell.length_c   1.000
_cell.angle_alpha   90.00
_cell.angle_beta   90.00
_cell.angle_gamma   90.00
#
_symmetry.space_group_name_H-M   'P 1'
#
loop_
_entity.id
_entity.type
_entity.pdbx_description
1 polymer ?
#
loop_
_entity_poly.entity_id
_entity_poly.type
_entity_poly.pdbx_seq_one_letter_code
_entity_poly.pdbx_strand_id
1 'polypeptide(L)'
;METLENYLMWGIYHIKNGVVIGCICYGIVFCLTMFKKDRRKIRIQNLYEMLIYIWLVTVFLITGMIPFQFKLDIFANHTVNLNLIPFYGGAFVPMVLNVMMFVPIGLLLPLAFSQKINGKKALLIGGGISFAIEIMQIFAGRNAEIDDFLLNTAGALLGYVLYDAGCYIKISKKKFVQKVCILCMVVLAGSGGVWLLCDHSTSEEDGIFAVKDEIEKIRFIHDGKEMAGDIYSEEFNAFSDQLSNCGGHIFEIKDISDQDVVNRTDYFIEIEFKTPQTLFFVNAEEFVIQDAGRILYNLNTNEMFWGHDRYQKSVEYTDIDKSLEEHIVLQRE
;
A
#
# COMPACT_ATOMS: atom_id res chain seq x y z
N MET A 1 9.71 15.88 -1.17
CA MET A 1 10.02 15.49 -2.57
C MET A 1 10.47 14.05 -2.63
N GLU A 2 11.38 13.66 -1.73
CA GLU A 2 11.86 12.27 -1.55
C GLU A 2 10.73 11.23 -1.38
N THR A 3 9.68 11.55 -0.61
CA THR A 3 8.53 10.65 -0.43
C THR A 3 7.72 10.39 -1.71
N LEU A 4 7.42 11.43 -2.49
CA LEU A 4 6.68 11.29 -3.75
C LEU A 4 7.50 10.53 -4.80
N GLU A 5 8.80 10.81 -4.89
CA GLU A 5 9.70 10.07 -5.78
C GLU A 5 9.73 8.58 -5.42
N ASN A 6 9.78 8.24 -4.14
CA ASN A 6 9.71 6.86 -3.67
C ASN A 6 8.39 6.18 -4.09
N TYR A 7 7.23 6.82 -3.86
CA TYR A 7 5.94 6.28 -4.29
C TYR A 7 5.88 6.04 -5.81
N LEU A 8 6.41 6.97 -6.61
CA LEU A 8 6.43 6.84 -8.07
C LEU A 8 7.35 5.70 -8.52
N MET A 9 8.52 5.57 -7.92
CA MET A 9 9.44 4.46 -8.18
C MET A 9 8.81 3.11 -7.84
N TRP A 10 8.13 3.02 -6.70
CA TRP A 10 7.35 1.86 -6.29
C TRP A 10 6.27 1.51 -7.31
N GLY A 11 5.49 2.51 -7.75
CA GLY A 11 4.47 2.32 -8.78
C GLY A 11 5.05 1.81 -10.11
N ILE A 12 6.18 2.37 -10.55
CA ILE A 12 6.88 1.92 -11.77
C ILE A 12 7.35 0.47 -11.64
N TYR A 13 7.92 0.10 -10.49
CA TYR A 13 8.34 -1.27 -10.21
C TYR A 13 7.17 -2.26 -10.32
N HIS A 14 6.03 -1.92 -9.72
CA HIS A 14 4.82 -2.75 -9.76
C HIS A 14 4.22 -2.84 -11.16
N ILE A 15 4.22 -1.76 -11.92
CA ILE A 15 3.81 -1.77 -13.34
C ILE A 15 4.70 -2.73 -14.13
N LYS A 16 6.02 -2.66 -13.96
CA LYS A 16 6.97 -3.54 -14.67
C LYS A 16 6.67 -5.00 -14.39
N ASN A 17 6.41 -5.36 -13.14
CA ASN A 17 6.08 -6.73 -12.73
C ASN A 17 4.68 -7.15 -13.24
N GLY A 18 3.71 -6.25 -13.16
CA GLY A 18 2.34 -6.47 -13.62
C GLY A 18 2.21 -6.68 -15.12
N VAL A 19 3.12 -6.13 -15.94
CA VAL A 19 3.11 -6.31 -17.41
C VAL A 19 3.20 -7.78 -17.78
N VAL A 20 4.16 -8.53 -17.22
CA VAL A 20 4.39 -9.93 -17.60
C VAL A 20 3.18 -10.80 -17.19
N ILE A 21 2.78 -10.70 -15.92
CA ILE A 21 1.67 -11.48 -15.36
C ILE A 21 0.36 -11.11 -16.06
N GLY A 22 0.10 -9.82 -16.27
CA GLY A 22 -1.10 -9.33 -16.98
C GLY A 22 -1.18 -9.82 -18.42
N CYS A 23 -0.06 -9.84 -19.16
CA CYS A 23 0.00 -10.41 -20.51
C CYS A 23 -0.32 -11.91 -20.50
N ILE A 24 0.23 -12.67 -19.55
CA ILE A 24 -0.03 -14.11 -19.41
C ILE A 24 -1.52 -14.35 -19.10
N CYS A 25 -2.07 -13.65 -18.10
CA CYS A 25 -3.48 -13.75 -17.73
C CYS A 25 -4.40 -13.45 -18.91
N TYR A 26 -4.14 -12.36 -19.64
CA TYR A 26 -4.92 -12.04 -20.85
C TYR A 26 -4.76 -13.09 -21.94
N GLY A 27 -3.53 -13.57 -22.18
CA GLY A 27 -3.23 -14.60 -23.17
C GLY A 27 -4.00 -15.90 -22.92
N ILE A 28 -4.07 -16.35 -21.67
CA ILE A 28 -4.86 -17.53 -21.27
C ILE A 28 -6.35 -17.32 -21.60
N VAL A 29 -6.93 -16.20 -21.16
CA VAL A 29 -8.35 -15.89 -21.41
C VAL A 29 -8.62 -15.76 -22.92
N PHE A 30 -7.73 -15.09 -23.65
CA PHE A 30 -7.82 -14.94 -25.09
C PHE A 30 -7.84 -16.29 -25.80
N CYS A 31 -6.89 -17.18 -25.47
CA CYS A 31 -6.84 -18.55 -26.00
C CYS A 31 -8.11 -19.34 -25.67
N LEU A 32 -8.57 -19.35 -24.42
CA LEU A 32 -9.80 -20.04 -24.01
C LEU A 32 -11.04 -19.56 -24.78
N THR A 33 -11.13 -18.26 -25.04
CA THR A 33 -12.25 -17.71 -25.84
C THR A 33 -12.14 -18.01 -27.34
N MET A 34 -10.93 -18.20 -27.87
CA MET A 34 -10.73 -18.64 -29.25
C MET A 34 -11.18 -20.09 -29.45
N PHE A 35 -10.89 -20.98 -28.50
CA PHE A 35 -11.35 -22.38 -28.55
C PHE A 35 -12.88 -22.51 -28.52
N LYS A 36 -13.60 -21.55 -27.91
CA LYS A 36 -15.07 -21.55 -27.85
C LYS A 36 -15.76 -20.89 -29.04
N LYS A 37 -15.04 -20.10 -29.85
CA LYS A 37 -15.59 -19.37 -31.00
C LYS A 37 -14.70 -19.57 -32.21
N ASP A 38 -15.17 -20.38 -33.15
CA ASP A 38 -14.43 -20.84 -34.33
C ASP A 38 -13.79 -19.77 -35.24
N ARG A 39 -13.98 -18.47 -34.99
CA ARG A 39 -13.38 -17.37 -35.78
C ARG A 39 -13.30 -16.03 -35.00
N ARG A 40 -12.80 -15.97 -33.76
CA ARG A 40 -12.58 -14.65 -33.10
C ARG A 40 -11.53 -13.86 -33.91
N LYS A 41 -11.92 -12.74 -34.52
CA LYS A 41 -10.99 -11.85 -35.24
C LYS A 41 -10.23 -10.97 -34.24
N ILE A 42 -8.92 -10.84 -34.42
CA ILE A 42 -8.08 -9.91 -33.67
C ILE A 42 -8.45 -8.48 -34.09
N ARG A 43 -8.66 -7.61 -33.11
CA ARG A 43 -8.99 -6.19 -33.28
C ARG A 43 -8.17 -5.35 -32.32
N ILE A 44 -8.09 -4.04 -32.58
CA ILE A 44 -7.42 -3.11 -31.67
C ILE A 44 -8.01 -3.11 -30.24
N GLN A 45 -9.30 -3.48 -30.09
CA GLN A 45 -9.92 -3.67 -28.78
C GLN A 45 -9.19 -4.70 -27.91
N ASN A 46 -8.59 -5.72 -28.52
CA ASN A 46 -7.82 -6.74 -27.80
C ASN A 46 -6.58 -6.16 -27.11
N LEU A 47 -5.96 -5.12 -27.69
CA LEU A 47 -4.86 -4.40 -27.04
C LEU A 47 -5.36 -3.68 -25.78
N TYR A 48 -6.51 -3.00 -25.85
CA TYR A 48 -7.08 -2.32 -24.68
C TYR A 48 -7.58 -3.30 -23.62
N GLU A 49 -8.16 -4.43 -24.02
CA GLU A 49 -8.47 -5.54 -23.11
C GLU A 49 -7.19 -5.99 -22.38
N MET A 50 -6.09 -6.25 -23.10
CA MET A 50 -4.81 -6.64 -22.49
C MET A 50 -4.28 -5.57 -21.51
N LEU A 51 -4.37 -4.29 -21.85
CA LEU A 51 -3.98 -3.19 -20.96
C LEU A 51 -4.83 -3.15 -19.68
N ILE A 52 -6.12 -3.51 -19.74
CA ILE A 52 -6.96 -3.64 -18.55
C ILE A 52 -6.47 -4.78 -17.65
N TYR A 53 -6.04 -5.91 -18.21
CA TYR A 53 -5.47 -7.01 -17.43
C TYR A 53 -4.15 -6.62 -16.76
N ILE A 54 -3.27 -5.93 -17.48
CA ILE A 54 -2.02 -5.39 -16.92
C ILE A 54 -2.35 -4.44 -15.77
N TRP A 55 -3.25 -3.48 -16.00
CA TRP A 55 -3.70 -2.55 -14.97
C TRP A 55 -4.26 -3.28 -13.74
N LEU A 56 -5.13 -4.26 -13.93
CA LEU A 56 -5.76 -5.00 -12.82
C LEU A 56 -4.72 -5.72 -11.96
N VAL A 57 -3.75 -6.39 -12.60
CA VAL A 57 -2.67 -7.07 -11.89
C VAL A 57 -1.79 -6.06 -11.15
N THR A 58 -1.43 -4.95 -11.79
CA THR A 58 -0.64 -3.89 -11.17
C THR A 58 -1.35 -3.33 -9.94
N VAL A 59 -2.66 -3.05 -10.02
CA VAL A 59 -3.44 -2.57 -8.87
C VAL A 59 -3.40 -3.58 -7.74
N PHE A 60 -3.60 -4.87 -8.02
CA PHE A 60 -3.55 -5.91 -6.99
C PHE A 60 -2.16 -6.08 -6.37
N LEU A 61 -1.08 -5.87 -7.13
CA LEU A 61 0.27 -5.86 -6.56
C LEU A 61 0.45 -4.63 -5.65
N ILE A 62 0.05 -3.43 -6.11
CA ILE A 62 0.20 -2.18 -5.34
C ILE A 62 -0.64 -2.21 -4.06
N THR A 63 -1.86 -2.72 -4.12
CA THR A 63 -2.74 -2.82 -2.93
C THR A 63 -2.37 -3.99 -2.02
N GLY A 64 -1.29 -4.72 -2.32
CA GLY A 64 -0.84 -5.89 -1.55
C GLY A 64 -1.85 -7.04 -1.54
N MET A 65 -2.71 -7.11 -2.55
CA MET A 65 -3.57 -8.28 -2.79
C MET A 65 -2.81 -9.44 -3.43
N ILE A 66 -1.56 -9.22 -3.86
CA ILE A 66 -0.67 -10.28 -4.34
C ILE A 66 0.68 -10.13 -3.61
N PRO A 67 1.11 -11.10 -2.80
CA PRO A 67 0.44 -12.37 -2.49
C PRO A 67 -0.81 -12.19 -1.60
N PHE A 68 -1.93 -12.80 -1.99
CA PHE A 68 -3.15 -12.75 -1.19
C PHE A 68 -3.07 -13.75 -0.03
N GLN A 69 -3.11 -13.25 1.20
CA GLN A 69 -3.17 -14.09 2.39
C GLN A 69 -4.57 -14.01 2.99
N PHE A 70 -5.30 -15.12 3.00
CA PHE A 70 -6.69 -15.14 3.49
C PHE A 70 -6.71 -15.46 4.99
N LYS A 71 -7.15 -14.50 5.82
CA LYS A 71 -7.27 -14.64 7.28
C LYS A 71 -8.75 -14.78 7.67
N LEU A 72 -9.16 -16.00 8.08
CA LEU A 72 -10.56 -16.31 8.45
C LEU A 72 -10.89 -15.98 9.91
N ASP A 73 -9.87 -15.95 10.76
CA ASP A 73 -9.95 -15.73 12.19
C ASP A 73 -10.23 -14.26 12.57
N ILE A 74 -10.12 -13.32 11.62
CA ILE A 74 -10.44 -11.89 11.82
C ILE A 74 -11.85 -11.65 12.40
N PHE A 75 -12.83 -12.46 12.00
CA PHE A 75 -14.21 -12.33 12.51
C PHE A 75 -14.38 -12.97 13.88
N ALA A 76 -13.57 -13.99 14.19
CA ALA A 76 -13.56 -14.66 15.48
C ALA A 76 -12.82 -13.83 16.54
N ASN A 77 -11.78 -13.10 16.12
CA ASN A 77 -10.94 -12.27 16.98
C ASN A 77 -11.39 -10.80 17.04
N HIS A 78 -12.49 -10.44 16.36
CA HIS A 78 -13.04 -9.06 16.31
C HIS A 78 -12.06 -7.99 15.79
N THR A 79 -11.09 -8.33 14.96
CA THR A 79 -10.04 -7.41 14.48
C THR A 79 -10.40 -6.68 13.18
N VAL A 80 -11.70 -6.48 12.91
CA VAL A 80 -12.15 -5.82 11.68
C VAL A 80 -12.09 -4.30 11.85
N ASN A 81 -11.13 -3.67 11.20
CA ASN A 81 -10.95 -2.23 11.18
C ASN A 81 -11.60 -1.61 9.93
N LEU A 82 -12.59 -0.74 10.14
CA LEU A 82 -13.27 0.00 9.09
C LEU A 82 -13.12 1.50 9.34
N ASN A 83 -12.37 2.20 8.49
CA ASN A 83 -12.35 3.66 8.51
C ASN A 83 -13.47 4.20 7.61
N LEU A 84 -14.58 4.58 8.23
CA LEU A 84 -15.77 5.08 7.52
C LEU A 84 -15.91 6.61 7.57
N ILE A 85 -14.99 7.31 8.23
CA ILE A 85 -15.00 8.78 8.28
C ILE A 85 -14.14 9.28 7.13
N PRO A 86 -14.73 9.92 6.09
CA PRO A 86 -13.95 10.34 4.95
C PRO A 86 -12.92 11.41 5.32
N PHE A 87 -11.71 11.23 4.81
CA PHE A 87 -10.57 12.14 4.84
C PHE A 87 -9.96 12.37 6.22
N TYR A 88 -10.40 11.63 7.24
CA TYR A 88 -9.88 11.77 8.61
C TYR A 88 -8.50 11.12 8.74
N GLY A 89 -7.50 11.91 9.15
CA GLY A 89 -6.12 11.44 9.36
C GLY A 89 -5.36 11.07 8.08
N GLY A 90 -5.96 11.23 6.91
CA GLY A 90 -5.35 10.83 5.64
C GLY A 90 -4.40 11.89 5.08
N ALA A 91 -3.30 11.42 4.47
CA ALA A 91 -2.31 12.29 3.85
C ALA A 91 -2.65 12.61 2.38
N PHE A 92 -2.38 13.85 1.97
CA PHE A 92 -2.74 14.35 0.64
C PHE A 92 -2.09 13.57 -0.52
N VAL A 93 -0.82 13.16 -0.38
CA VAL A 93 -0.08 12.47 -1.46
C VAL A 93 -0.67 11.09 -1.76
N PRO A 94 -0.84 10.17 -0.78
CA PRO A 94 -1.54 8.90 -0.99
C PRO A 94 -2.92 9.04 -1.63
N MET A 95 -3.70 10.03 -1.19
CA MET A 95 -5.03 10.27 -1.76
C MET A 95 -4.99 10.60 -3.26
N VAL A 96 -4.05 11.45 -3.67
CA VAL A 96 -3.84 11.76 -5.10
C VAL A 96 -3.42 10.50 -5.87
N LEU A 97 -2.57 9.66 -5.28
CA LEU A 97 -2.13 8.41 -5.90
C LEU A 97 -3.29 7.42 -6.10
N ASN A 98 -4.24 7.32 -5.16
CA ASN A 98 -5.45 6.51 -5.32
C ASN A 98 -6.30 6.97 -6.52
N VAL A 99 -6.52 8.28 -6.66
CA VAL A 99 -7.18 8.83 -7.85
C VAL A 99 -6.43 8.43 -9.12
N MET A 100 -5.11 8.65 -9.15
CA MET A 100 -4.26 8.37 -10.31
C MET A 100 -4.24 6.88 -10.69
N MET A 101 -4.28 5.98 -9.69
CA MET A 101 -4.28 4.54 -9.88
C MET A 101 -5.50 4.06 -10.70
N PHE A 102 -6.65 4.71 -10.56
CA PHE A 102 -7.89 4.35 -11.27
C PHE A 102 -8.17 5.16 -12.55
N VAL A 103 -7.41 6.20 -12.85
CA VAL A 103 -7.52 6.93 -14.14
C VAL A 103 -7.38 6.01 -15.36
N PRO A 104 -6.40 5.07 -15.41
CA PRO A 104 -6.24 4.19 -16.57
C PRO A 104 -7.49 3.36 -16.90
N ILE A 105 -8.17 2.76 -15.91
CA ILE A 105 -9.37 1.94 -16.19
C ILE A 105 -10.51 2.78 -16.76
N GLY A 106 -10.70 4.00 -16.25
CA GLY A 106 -11.70 4.93 -16.77
C GLY A 106 -11.50 5.27 -18.25
N LEU A 107 -10.25 5.41 -18.67
CA LEU A 107 -9.86 5.67 -20.06
C LEU A 107 -9.97 4.41 -20.94
N LEU A 108 -9.56 3.25 -20.42
CA LEU A 108 -9.48 1.99 -21.17
C LEU A 108 -10.86 1.35 -21.42
N LEU A 109 -11.80 1.47 -20.48
CA LEU A 109 -13.15 0.87 -20.60
C LEU A 109 -13.87 1.21 -21.92
N PRO A 110 -14.04 2.49 -22.32
CA PRO A 110 -14.70 2.82 -23.58
C PRO A 110 -13.89 2.43 -24.83
N LEU A 111 -12.55 2.33 -24.72
CA LEU A 111 -11.67 1.90 -25.79
C LEU A 111 -11.76 0.38 -26.03
N ALA A 112 -11.79 -0.41 -24.97
CA ALA A 112 -11.89 -1.87 -25.01
C ALA A 112 -13.30 -2.34 -25.39
N PHE A 113 -14.34 -1.77 -24.76
CA PHE A 113 -15.72 -2.28 -24.86
C PHE A 113 -16.64 -1.42 -25.75
N SER A 114 -16.06 -0.57 -26.60
CA SER A 114 -16.75 0.39 -27.47
C SER A 114 -17.45 1.54 -26.73
N GLN A 115 -17.95 2.54 -27.49
CA GLN A 115 -18.66 3.73 -26.97
C GLN A 115 -19.98 3.44 -26.21
N LYS A 116 -20.28 2.17 -25.90
CA LYS A 116 -21.41 1.79 -25.03
C LYS A 116 -21.14 2.09 -23.55
N ILE A 117 -19.89 2.39 -23.19
CA ILE A 117 -19.50 2.86 -21.86
C ILE A 117 -19.70 4.38 -21.81
N ASN A 118 -20.57 4.83 -20.92
CA ASN A 118 -20.75 6.24 -20.57
C ASN A 118 -20.17 6.50 -19.17
N GLY A 119 -20.13 7.76 -18.75
CA GLY A 119 -19.54 8.13 -17.45
C GLY A 119 -20.19 7.44 -16.26
N LYS A 120 -21.51 7.17 -16.31
CA LYS A 120 -22.21 6.42 -15.26
C LYS A 120 -21.72 4.97 -15.17
N LYS A 121 -21.52 4.30 -16.30
CA LYS A 121 -20.97 2.93 -16.31
C LYS A 121 -19.51 2.91 -15.88
N ALA A 122 -18.70 3.88 -16.30
CA ALA A 122 -17.32 3.99 -15.85
C ALA A 122 -17.25 4.17 -14.31
N LEU A 123 -18.10 5.03 -13.76
CA LEU A 123 -18.26 5.23 -12.31
C LEU A 123 -18.67 3.94 -11.59
N LEU A 124 -19.71 3.25 -12.07
CA LEU A 124 -20.20 2.02 -11.44
C LEU A 124 -19.21 0.85 -11.53
N ILE A 125 -18.52 0.71 -12.66
CA ILE A 125 -17.50 -0.33 -12.83
C ILE A 125 -16.28 -0.01 -11.97
N GLY A 126 -15.78 1.23 -12.02
CA GLY A 126 -14.65 1.67 -11.21
C GLY A 126 -14.92 1.55 -9.71
N GLY A 127 -16.06 2.07 -9.25
CA GLY A 127 -16.47 1.94 -7.85
C GLY A 127 -16.76 0.50 -7.45
N GLY A 128 -17.34 -0.32 -8.32
CA GLY A 128 -17.52 -1.74 -8.05
C GLY A 128 -16.20 -2.50 -7.88
N ILE A 129 -15.18 -2.19 -8.70
CA ILE A 129 -13.83 -2.75 -8.54
C ILE A 129 -13.19 -2.26 -7.24
N SER A 130 -13.26 -0.95 -6.96
CA SER A 130 -12.69 -0.38 -5.73
C SER A 130 -13.32 -1.01 -4.49
N PHE A 131 -14.65 -1.09 -4.45
CA PHE A 131 -15.39 -1.73 -3.35
C PHE A 131 -15.01 -3.21 -3.17
N ALA A 132 -14.79 -3.95 -4.26
CA ALA A 132 -14.33 -5.32 -4.18
C ALA A 132 -12.91 -5.42 -3.58
N ILE A 133 -12.02 -4.47 -3.88
CA ILE A 133 -10.68 -4.40 -3.28
C ILE A 133 -10.79 -4.15 -1.76
N GLU A 134 -11.58 -3.17 -1.34
CA GLU A 134 -11.81 -2.89 0.10
C GLU A 134 -12.33 -4.12 0.85
N ILE A 135 -13.30 -4.83 0.27
CA ILE A 135 -13.80 -6.07 0.86
C ILE A 135 -12.69 -7.13 0.95
N MET A 136 -11.89 -7.29 -0.10
CA MET A 136 -10.80 -8.25 -0.11
C MET A 136 -9.71 -7.90 0.91
N GLN A 137 -9.44 -6.62 1.14
CA GLN A 137 -8.49 -6.15 2.16
C GLN A 137 -8.90 -6.57 3.57
N ILE A 138 -10.20 -6.52 3.90
CA ILE A 138 -10.71 -7.03 5.19
C ILE A 138 -10.30 -8.49 5.37
N PHE A 139 -10.53 -9.34 4.36
CA PHE A 139 -10.14 -10.75 4.40
C PHE A 139 -8.62 -10.98 4.37
N ALA A 140 -7.84 -9.96 4.02
CA ALA A 140 -6.39 -9.97 4.11
C ALA A 140 -5.87 -9.48 5.48
N GLY A 141 -6.76 -9.19 6.44
CA GLY A 141 -6.39 -8.61 7.73
C GLY A 141 -5.93 -7.15 7.65
N ARG A 142 -6.34 -6.43 6.59
CA ARG A 142 -6.02 -5.02 6.37
C ARG A 142 -7.24 -4.14 6.65
N ASN A 143 -6.98 -2.86 6.87
CA ASN A 143 -8.02 -1.85 7.04
C ASN A 143 -8.74 -1.61 5.70
N ALA A 144 -10.07 -1.52 5.74
CA ALA A 144 -10.86 -1.01 4.63
C ALA A 144 -11.18 0.47 4.87
N GLU A 145 -10.93 1.28 3.85
CA GLU A 145 -10.93 2.73 3.93
C GLU A 145 -11.94 3.33 2.96
N ILE A 146 -12.86 4.14 3.49
CA ILE A 146 -13.85 4.83 2.66
C ILE A 146 -13.19 5.80 1.67
N ASP A 147 -12.03 6.33 2.01
CA ASP A 147 -11.27 7.25 1.17
C ASP A 147 -10.74 6.56 -0.07
N ASP A 148 -10.14 5.38 0.07
CA ASP A 148 -9.68 4.56 -1.04
C ASP A 148 -10.84 4.24 -1.98
N PHE A 149 -11.98 3.81 -1.43
CA PHE A 149 -13.20 3.60 -2.22
C PHE A 149 -13.60 4.85 -3.03
N LEU A 150 -13.71 6.01 -2.38
CA LEU A 150 -14.17 7.26 -2.99
C LEU A 150 -13.20 7.79 -4.03
N LEU A 151 -11.90 7.81 -3.72
CA LEU A 151 -10.85 8.38 -4.56
C LEU A 151 -10.57 7.52 -5.78
N ASN A 152 -10.53 6.20 -5.64
CA ASN A 152 -10.44 5.28 -6.77
C ASN A 152 -11.67 5.41 -7.70
N THR A 153 -12.87 5.51 -7.12
CA THR A 153 -14.11 5.74 -7.88
C THR A 153 -14.06 7.06 -8.66
N ALA A 154 -13.55 8.12 -8.03
CA ALA A 154 -13.33 9.42 -8.67
C ALA A 154 -12.28 9.33 -9.78
N GLY A 155 -11.19 8.59 -9.58
CA GLY A 155 -10.17 8.29 -10.59
C GLY A 155 -10.73 7.64 -11.84
N ALA A 156 -11.59 6.64 -11.70
CA ALA A 156 -12.25 5.99 -12.83
C ALA A 156 -13.16 6.96 -13.61
N LEU A 157 -13.89 7.84 -12.92
CA LEU A 157 -14.68 8.88 -13.57
C LEU A 157 -13.79 9.89 -14.30
N LEU A 158 -12.69 10.32 -13.67
CA LEU A 158 -11.70 11.24 -14.24
C LEU A 158 -11.11 10.67 -15.53
N GLY A 159 -10.71 9.40 -15.54
CA GLY A 159 -10.23 8.70 -16.73
C GLY A 159 -11.24 8.68 -17.87
N TYR A 160 -12.52 8.47 -17.58
CA TYR A 160 -13.58 8.54 -18.58
C TYR A 160 -13.74 9.96 -19.14
N VAL A 161 -13.72 10.98 -18.29
CA VAL A 161 -13.85 12.38 -18.74
C VAL A 161 -12.68 12.77 -19.64
N LEU A 162 -11.46 12.31 -19.34
CA LEU A 162 -10.29 12.48 -20.21
C LEU A 162 -10.51 11.82 -21.59
N TYR A 163 -11.04 10.59 -21.62
CA TYR A 163 -11.40 9.92 -22.87
C TYR A 163 -12.47 10.72 -23.66
N ASP A 164 -13.54 11.15 -23.00
CA ASP A 164 -14.64 11.91 -23.61
C ASP A 164 -14.12 13.24 -24.19
N ALA A 165 -13.30 13.98 -23.44
CA ALA A 165 -12.65 15.18 -23.92
C ALA A 165 -11.76 14.88 -25.15
N GLY A 166 -10.93 13.85 -25.08
CA GLY A 166 -10.06 13.42 -26.18
C GLY A 166 -10.80 13.12 -27.48
N CYS A 167 -12.03 12.59 -27.41
CA CYS A 167 -12.87 12.37 -28.60
C CYS A 167 -13.19 13.66 -29.37
N TYR A 168 -13.20 14.83 -28.70
CA TYR A 168 -13.52 16.10 -29.35
C TYR A 168 -12.32 16.81 -29.99
N ILE A 169 -11.08 16.34 -29.78
CA ILE A 169 -9.86 16.99 -30.29
C ILE A 169 -9.95 17.23 -31.81
N LYS A 170 -10.42 16.22 -32.55
CA LYS A 170 -10.55 16.29 -34.02
C LYS A 170 -11.92 16.77 -34.50
N ILE A 171 -12.92 16.85 -33.62
CA ILE A 171 -14.31 17.19 -33.98
C ILE A 171 -14.57 18.68 -33.79
N SER A 172 -14.21 19.24 -32.64
CA SER A 172 -14.48 20.64 -32.31
C SER A 172 -13.54 21.15 -31.22
N LYS A 173 -12.64 22.05 -31.60
CA LYS A 173 -11.74 22.74 -30.65
C LYS A 173 -12.50 23.42 -29.51
N LYS A 174 -13.65 24.05 -29.82
CA LYS A 174 -14.49 24.71 -28.80
C LYS A 174 -15.03 23.71 -27.77
N LYS A 175 -15.59 22.57 -28.21
CA LYS A 175 -16.10 21.54 -27.29
C LYS A 175 -14.99 20.88 -26.49
N PHE A 176 -13.84 20.64 -27.12
CA PHE A 176 -12.65 20.12 -26.44
C PHE A 176 -12.22 21.05 -25.28
N VAL A 177 -11.98 22.34 -25.58
CA VAL A 177 -11.60 23.33 -24.57
C VAL A 177 -12.65 23.42 -23.47
N GLN A 178 -13.94 23.46 -23.81
CA GLN A 178 -15.02 23.46 -22.82
C GLN A 178 -14.95 22.26 -21.87
N LYS A 179 -14.73 21.05 -22.41
CA LYS A 179 -14.61 19.81 -21.61
C LYS A 179 -13.37 19.84 -20.71
N VAL A 180 -12.23 20.30 -21.22
CA VAL A 180 -11.00 20.46 -20.44
C VAL A 180 -11.19 21.48 -19.32
N CYS A 181 -11.82 22.62 -19.58
CA CYS A 181 -12.09 23.62 -18.54
C CYS A 181 -13.01 23.06 -17.44
N ILE A 182 -14.07 22.33 -17.81
CA ILE A 182 -14.95 21.65 -16.83
C ILE A 182 -14.13 20.66 -16.01
N LEU A 183 -13.27 19.87 -16.65
CA LEU A 183 -12.41 18.92 -15.95
C LEU A 183 -11.47 19.61 -14.97
N CYS A 184 -10.78 20.67 -15.39
CA CYS A 184 -9.91 21.45 -14.51
C CYS A 184 -10.68 22.02 -13.31
N MET A 185 -11.89 22.54 -13.51
CA MET A 185 -12.72 23.05 -12.40
C MET A 185 -13.13 21.94 -11.43
N VAL A 186 -13.51 20.77 -11.93
CA VAL A 186 -13.86 19.61 -11.08
C VAL A 186 -12.66 19.11 -10.31
N VAL A 187 -11.48 19.00 -10.95
CA VAL A 187 -10.25 18.58 -10.29
C VAL A 187 -9.85 19.59 -9.22
N LEU A 188 -9.89 20.90 -9.52
CA LEU A 188 -9.57 21.96 -8.55
C LEU A 188 -10.52 21.97 -7.36
N ALA A 189 -11.83 21.83 -7.60
CA ALA A 189 -12.81 21.77 -6.53
C ALA A 189 -12.64 20.50 -5.67
N GLY A 190 -12.41 19.35 -6.30
CA GLY A 190 -12.14 18.09 -5.62
C GLY A 190 -10.86 18.13 -4.80
N SER A 191 -9.75 18.58 -5.38
CA SER A 191 -8.47 18.70 -4.68
C SER A 191 -8.52 19.73 -3.55
N GLY A 192 -9.27 20.83 -3.73
CA GLY A 192 -9.49 21.81 -2.67
C GLY A 192 -10.32 21.25 -1.51
N GLY A 193 -11.36 20.47 -1.80
CA GLY A 193 -12.15 19.77 -0.78
C GLY A 193 -11.34 18.73 -0.02
N VAL A 194 -10.57 17.90 -0.74
CA VAL A 194 -9.64 16.93 -0.13
C VAL A 194 -8.62 17.64 0.73
N TRP A 195 -7.96 18.68 0.20
CA TRP A 195 -6.96 19.45 0.95
C TRP A 195 -7.56 20.00 2.25
N LEU A 196 -8.72 20.68 2.21
CA LEU A 196 -9.36 21.23 3.40
C LEU A 196 -9.75 20.22 4.49
N LEU A 197 -9.97 18.95 4.10
CA LEU A 197 -10.41 17.89 5.01
C LEU A 197 -9.26 16.99 5.46
N CYS A 198 -8.18 16.92 4.68
CA CYS A 198 -6.97 16.18 5.06
C CYS A 198 -6.33 16.81 6.28
N ASP A 199 -5.67 15.97 7.06
CA ASP A 199 -4.78 16.50 8.08
C ASP A 199 -3.60 17.25 7.39
N HIS A 200 -3.35 18.45 7.88
CA HIS A 200 -2.25 19.31 7.44
C HIS A 200 -1.09 19.28 8.42
N SER A 201 -1.24 18.58 9.55
CA SER A 201 -0.07 18.05 10.21
C SER A 201 0.69 17.25 9.15
N THR A 202 1.95 17.62 8.91
CA THR A 202 2.88 16.64 8.37
C THR A 202 2.68 15.42 9.23
N SER A 203 2.25 14.28 8.66
CA SER A 203 2.22 12.99 9.35
C SER A 203 3.45 12.98 10.23
N GLU A 204 3.30 13.19 11.54
CA GLU A 204 4.46 13.25 12.40
C GLU A 204 5.07 11.87 12.22
N GLU A 205 6.30 11.82 11.70
CA GLU A 205 7.01 10.56 11.59
C GLU A 205 6.92 9.94 12.98
N ASP A 206 6.30 8.76 13.09
CA ASP A 206 6.04 8.08 14.34
C ASP A 206 6.95 6.85 14.45
N GLY A 207 6.94 6.20 15.62
CA GLY A 207 7.79 5.05 15.89
C GLY A 207 9.27 5.35 15.68
N ILE A 208 9.95 4.48 14.94
CA ILE A 208 11.41 4.56 14.71
C ILE A 208 11.76 5.60 13.65
N PHE A 209 10.88 5.85 12.67
CA PHE A 209 11.12 6.89 11.66
C PHE A 209 11.21 8.28 12.28
N ALA A 210 10.38 8.54 13.30
CA ALA A 210 10.39 9.77 14.11
C ALA A 210 11.79 10.19 14.57
N VAL A 211 12.63 9.19 14.86
CA VAL A 211 13.94 9.34 15.48
C VAL A 211 15.06 8.82 14.60
N LYS A 212 14.84 8.69 13.28
CA LYS A 212 15.82 8.11 12.35
C LYS A 212 17.19 8.80 12.39
N ASP A 213 17.21 10.11 12.62
CA ASP A 213 18.44 10.90 12.71
C ASP A 213 19.24 10.61 13.99
N GLU A 214 18.59 10.03 15.01
CA GLU A 214 19.21 9.58 16.26
C GLU A 214 19.71 8.13 16.20
N ILE A 215 19.46 7.40 15.12
CA ILE A 215 19.99 6.05 14.94
C ILE A 215 21.50 6.13 14.75
N GLU A 216 22.24 5.40 15.59
CA GLU A 216 23.69 5.25 15.48
C GLU A 216 24.05 4.05 14.61
N LYS A 217 23.40 2.90 14.83
CA LYS A 217 23.69 1.64 14.14
C LYS A 217 22.43 0.81 13.94
N ILE A 218 22.39 0.11 12.82
CA ILE A 218 21.43 -0.96 12.53
C ILE A 218 22.23 -2.23 12.28
N ARG A 219 21.82 -3.34 12.90
CA ARG A 219 22.41 -4.66 12.69
C ARG A 219 21.33 -5.69 12.37
N PHE A 220 21.57 -6.49 11.35
CA PHE A 220 20.82 -7.71 11.06
C PHE A 220 21.61 -8.89 11.61
N ILE A 221 20.98 -9.69 12.46
CA ILE A 221 21.64 -10.80 13.16
C ILE A 221 20.95 -12.10 12.77
N HIS A 222 21.73 -13.09 12.31
CA HIS A 222 21.21 -14.43 12.03
C HIS A 222 22.31 -15.49 12.18
N ASP A 223 22.00 -16.61 12.82
CA ASP A 223 22.96 -17.71 13.09
C ASP A 223 24.26 -17.21 13.78
N GLY A 224 24.12 -16.23 14.67
CA GLY A 224 25.23 -15.55 15.35
C GLY A 224 26.15 -14.71 14.44
N LYS A 225 25.79 -14.51 13.17
CA LYS A 225 26.46 -13.57 12.26
C LYS A 225 25.76 -12.22 12.29
N GLU A 226 26.55 -11.16 12.37
CA GLU A 226 26.06 -9.78 12.35
C GLU A 226 26.40 -9.13 11.01
N MET A 227 25.43 -8.41 10.45
CA MET A 227 25.57 -7.63 9.22
C MET A 227 25.09 -6.20 9.49
N ALA A 228 25.82 -5.20 8.99
CA ALA A 228 25.38 -3.82 9.08
C ALA A 228 24.11 -3.60 8.22
N GLY A 229 23.16 -2.85 8.76
CA GLY A 229 21.99 -2.35 8.06
C GLY A 229 22.11 -0.87 7.66
N ASP A 230 21.18 -0.42 6.84
CA ASP A 230 21.07 0.97 6.39
C ASP A 230 19.65 1.48 6.64
N ILE A 231 19.50 2.71 7.11
CA ILE A 231 18.21 3.39 7.29
C ILE A 231 17.44 3.55 5.96
N TYR A 232 18.13 3.48 4.83
CA TYR A 232 17.53 3.52 3.50
C TYR A 232 17.25 2.14 2.90
N SER A 233 17.53 1.06 3.64
CA SER A 233 17.29 -0.31 3.16
C SER A 233 15.80 -0.64 3.10
N GLU A 234 15.39 -1.47 2.14
CA GLU A 234 14.00 -1.93 2.03
C GLU A 234 13.56 -2.68 3.29
N GLU A 235 14.48 -3.44 3.88
CA GLU A 235 14.29 -4.23 5.09
C GLU A 235 14.01 -3.33 6.29
N PHE A 236 14.75 -2.22 6.44
CA PHE A 236 14.50 -1.25 7.50
C PHE A 236 13.16 -0.54 7.32
N ASN A 237 12.83 -0.12 6.10
CA ASN A 237 11.55 0.53 5.82
C ASN A 237 10.38 -0.39 6.14
N ALA A 238 10.43 -1.64 5.69
CA ALA A 238 9.38 -2.61 5.94
C ALA A 238 9.25 -2.95 7.44
N PHE A 239 10.37 -3.09 8.16
CA PHE A 239 10.37 -3.24 9.61
C PHE A 239 9.75 -2.03 10.33
N SER A 240 10.15 -0.81 9.96
CA SER A 240 9.68 0.40 10.63
C SER A 240 8.21 0.68 10.34
N ASP A 241 7.75 0.48 9.11
CA ASP A 241 6.33 0.56 8.74
C ASP A 241 5.49 -0.46 9.53
N GLN A 242 6.02 -1.66 9.71
CA GLN A 242 5.38 -2.70 10.48
C GLN A 242 5.26 -2.33 11.96
N LEU A 243 6.30 -1.74 12.54
CA LEU A 243 6.26 -1.27 13.92
C LEU A 243 5.26 -0.11 14.09
N SER A 244 5.20 0.83 13.15
CA SER A 244 4.22 1.93 13.18
C SER A 244 2.77 1.47 13.04
N ASN A 245 2.52 0.29 12.44
CA ASN A 245 1.19 -0.28 12.25
C ASN A 245 0.78 -1.32 13.31
N CYS A 246 1.47 -1.38 14.46
CA CYS A 246 1.18 -2.38 15.51
C CYS A 246 -0.12 -2.16 16.33
N GLY A 247 -0.91 -1.15 15.97
CA GLY A 247 -2.17 -0.78 16.62
C GLY A 247 -3.19 -1.91 16.71
N GLY A 248 -3.54 -2.32 17.93
CA GLY A 248 -4.56 -3.35 18.22
C GLY A 248 -4.03 -4.78 18.40
N HIS A 249 -2.72 -4.99 18.32
CA HIS A 249 -2.08 -6.31 18.32
C HIS A 249 -0.97 -6.47 19.39
N ILE A 250 -0.96 -5.56 20.37
CA ILE A 250 0.09 -5.45 21.39
C ILE A 250 -0.37 -6.19 22.64
N PHE A 251 0.40 -7.20 23.05
CA PHE A 251 0.20 -7.90 24.32
C PHE A 251 0.70 -7.10 25.54
N GLU A 252 0.55 -7.69 26.73
CA GLU A 252 1.11 -7.16 27.98
C GLU A 252 2.65 -7.02 27.89
N ILE A 253 3.17 -5.84 28.24
CA ILE A 253 4.61 -5.57 28.32
C ILE A 253 5.18 -6.36 29.50
N LYS A 254 6.22 -7.15 29.25
CA LYS A 254 6.90 -7.98 30.26
C LYS A 254 8.23 -7.34 30.63
N ASP A 255 8.55 -7.33 31.93
CA ASP A 255 9.91 -7.06 32.40
C ASP A 255 10.76 -8.34 32.24
N ILE A 256 11.92 -8.22 31.62
CA ILE A 256 12.79 -9.35 31.26
C ILE A 256 14.25 -9.14 31.69
N SER A 257 15.04 -10.22 31.64
CA SER A 257 16.48 -10.19 31.85
C SER A 257 17.23 -10.49 30.55
N ASP A 258 18.38 -9.84 30.32
CA ASP A 258 19.19 -9.99 29.09
C ASP A 258 19.51 -11.45 28.70
N GLN A 259 19.55 -12.38 29.67
CA GLN A 259 19.96 -13.77 29.41
C GLN A 259 18.91 -14.54 28.60
N ASP A 260 17.68 -14.03 28.47
CA ASP A 260 16.56 -14.70 27.82
C ASP A 260 16.35 -14.26 26.35
N VAL A 261 17.11 -13.27 25.88
CA VAL A 261 16.73 -12.47 24.70
C VAL A 261 17.22 -13.02 23.36
N VAL A 262 18.35 -13.73 23.33
CA VAL A 262 19.02 -14.09 22.07
C VAL A 262 19.12 -15.60 21.89
N ASN A 263 18.15 -16.18 21.17
CA ASN A 263 18.34 -17.47 20.52
C ASN A 263 19.23 -17.28 19.28
N ARG A 264 20.36 -17.98 19.19
CA ARG A 264 21.34 -17.72 18.13
C ARG A 264 20.89 -18.10 16.72
N THR A 265 19.84 -18.90 16.58
CA THR A 265 19.30 -19.35 15.28
C THR A 265 18.31 -18.39 14.64
N ASP A 266 17.76 -17.46 15.41
CA ASP A 266 16.67 -16.60 14.96
C ASP A 266 17.23 -15.41 14.15
N TYR A 267 16.34 -14.75 13.40
CA TYR A 267 16.60 -13.52 12.67
C TYR A 267 16.23 -12.33 13.54
N PHE A 268 17.18 -11.43 13.77
CA PHE A 268 16.95 -10.21 14.52
C PHE A 268 17.32 -8.97 13.73
N ILE A 269 16.58 -7.89 14.02
CA ILE A 269 16.93 -6.52 13.66
C ILE A 269 17.24 -5.78 14.96
N GLU A 270 18.47 -5.29 15.09
CA GLU A 270 18.90 -4.48 16.23
C GLU A 270 19.13 -3.04 15.79
N ILE A 271 18.64 -2.10 16.59
CA ILE A 271 18.82 -0.66 16.40
C ILE A 271 19.41 -0.09 17.67
N GLU A 272 20.52 0.65 17.53
CA GLU A 272 21.13 1.43 18.61
C GLU A 272 20.96 2.91 18.30
N PHE A 273 20.54 3.67 19.30
CA PHE A 273 20.39 5.12 19.21
C PHE A 273 21.59 5.83 19.86
N LYS A 274 21.94 7.01 19.34
CA LYS A 274 23.00 7.88 19.88
C LYS A 274 22.67 8.34 21.30
N THR A 275 21.38 8.58 21.55
CA THR A 275 20.82 8.94 22.84
C THR A 275 19.52 8.17 23.07
N PRO A 276 19.14 7.85 24.32
CA PRO A 276 17.89 7.16 24.60
C PRO A 276 16.68 7.91 24.08
N GLN A 277 15.81 7.21 23.35
CA GLN A 277 14.64 7.77 22.70
C GLN A 277 13.36 7.40 23.43
N THR A 278 12.32 8.23 23.23
CA THR A 278 10.94 7.90 23.54
C THR A 278 10.16 7.83 22.25
N LEU A 279 9.57 6.67 21.94
CA LEU A 279 8.84 6.43 20.70
C LEU A 279 7.34 6.41 20.96
N PHE A 280 6.61 7.15 20.13
CA PHE A 280 5.16 7.22 20.11
C PHE A 280 4.65 6.58 18.83
N PHE A 281 3.50 5.92 18.89
CA PHE A 281 2.91 5.22 17.76
C PHE A 281 1.49 5.74 17.56
N VAL A 282 1.21 6.31 16.38
CA VAL A 282 -0.09 6.92 16.06
C VAL A 282 -1.19 5.86 16.07
N ASN A 283 -0.90 4.67 15.56
CA ASN A 283 -1.86 3.56 15.55
C ASN A 283 -1.98 2.86 16.92
N ALA A 284 -1.13 3.18 17.89
CA ALA A 284 -1.12 2.56 19.22
C ALA A 284 -0.89 3.63 20.31
N GLU A 285 -1.81 4.58 20.45
CA GLU A 285 -1.66 5.74 21.35
C GLU A 285 -1.37 5.38 22.82
N GLU A 286 -1.84 4.23 23.30
CA GLU A 286 -1.59 3.75 24.67
C GLU A 286 -0.22 3.05 24.83
N PHE A 287 0.47 2.77 23.73
CA PHE A 287 1.77 2.12 23.72
C PHE A 287 2.90 3.13 23.48
N VAL A 288 3.76 3.28 24.48
CA VAL A 288 4.91 4.18 24.43
C VAL A 288 6.17 3.43 24.83
N ILE A 289 7.18 3.45 23.97
CA ILE A 289 8.51 2.93 24.28
C ILE A 289 9.29 4.05 24.93
N GLN A 290 9.61 3.92 26.21
CA GLN A 290 10.37 4.90 26.96
C GLN A 290 11.79 4.40 27.21
N ASP A 291 12.74 5.35 27.22
CA ASP A 291 14.15 5.13 27.58
C ASP A 291 14.84 4.05 26.73
N ALA A 292 14.56 4.04 25.43
CA ALA A 292 15.18 3.10 24.50
C ALA A 292 16.50 3.66 23.97
N GLY A 293 17.62 3.21 24.54
CA GLY A 293 18.94 3.34 23.90
C GLY A 293 19.16 2.27 22.82
N ARG A 294 18.43 1.16 22.91
CA ARG A 294 18.43 0.10 21.90
C ARG A 294 17.10 -0.64 21.80
N ILE A 295 16.84 -1.15 20.60
CA ILE A 295 15.70 -2.01 20.27
C ILE A 295 16.22 -3.26 19.57
N LEU A 296 15.65 -4.42 19.89
CA LEU A 296 15.89 -5.67 19.20
C LEU A 296 14.55 -6.29 18.83
N TYR A 297 14.40 -6.66 17.57
CA TYR A 297 13.19 -7.26 17.05
C TYR A 297 13.49 -8.67 16.55
N ASN A 298 12.80 -9.68 17.09
CA ASN A 298 12.86 -11.07 16.64
C ASN A 298 11.82 -11.31 15.54
N LEU A 299 12.27 -11.54 14.31
CA LEU A 299 11.41 -11.77 13.15
C LEU A 299 10.69 -13.12 13.20
N ASN A 300 11.26 -14.12 13.87
CA ASN A 300 10.66 -15.46 13.94
C ASN A 300 9.53 -15.54 14.97
N THR A 301 9.73 -14.91 16.13
CA THR A 301 8.74 -14.94 17.24
C THR A 301 7.83 -13.73 17.28
N ASN A 302 8.13 -12.69 16.50
CA ASN A 302 7.45 -11.39 16.56
C ASN A 302 7.48 -10.77 17.96
N GLU A 303 8.60 -10.91 18.64
CA GLU A 303 8.85 -10.30 19.94
C GLU A 303 9.85 -9.15 19.80
N MET A 304 9.51 -8.00 20.36
CA MET A 304 10.40 -6.85 20.45
C MET A 304 10.89 -6.68 21.86
N PHE A 305 12.16 -6.31 21.98
CA PHE A 305 12.87 -6.04 23.21
C PHE A 305 13.47 -4.65 23.17
N TRP A 306 13.49 -3.94 24.29
CA TRP A 306 14.13 -2.63 24.37
C TRP A 306 14.65 -2.29 25.78
N GLY A 307 15.50 -1.27 25.84
CA GLY A 307 15.96 -0.63 27.08
C GLY A 307 17.15 0.29 26.84
N HIS A 308 17.73 0.82 27.93
CA HIS A 308 18.76 1.87 27.86
C HIS A 308 20.10 1.32 27.36
N ASP A 309 20.79 0.50 28.16
CA ASP A 309 22.05 -0.17 27.79
C ASP A 309 21.86 -1.66 27.47
N ARG A 310 20.73 -2.21 27.91
CA ARG A 310 20.39 -3.62 27.98
C ARG A 310 18.90 -3.81 27.68
N TYR A 311 18.48 -5.02 27.35
CA TYR A 311 17.08 -5.33 27.09
C TYR A 311 16.37 -5.61 28.41
N GLN A 312 15.41 -4.76 28.77
CA GLN A 312 14.73 -4.80 30.06
C GLN A 312 13.24 -5.05 29.91
N LYS A 313 12.69 -4.74 28.75
CA LYS A 313 11.27 -4.92 28.45
C LYS A 313 11.11 -5.73 27.18
N SER A 314 10.08 -6.56 27.14
CA SER A 314 9.64 -7.24 25.93
C SER A 314 8.15 -7.06 25.68
N VAL A 315 7.77 -7.13 24.42
CA VAL A 315 6.39 -7.16 23.99
C VAL A 315 6.25 -8.08 22.79
N GLU A 316 5.23 -8.93 22.83
CA GLU A 316 4.91 -9.86 21.76
C GLU A 316 3.82 -9.24 20.88
N TYR A 317 3.92 -9.44 19.57
CA TYR A 317 2.96 -8.95 18.58
C TYR A 317 2.20 -10.14 17.97
N THR A 318 0.87 -10.09 17.93
CA THR A 318 0.05 -11.23 17.48
C THR A 318 0.15 -11.56 15.99
N ASP A 319 0.48 -10.59 15.13
CA ASP A 319 0.22 -10.77 13.70
C ASP A 319 1.06 -9.82 12.83
N ILE A 320 2.33 -10.18 12.64
CA ILE A 320 3.27 -9.46 11.79
C ILE A 320 3.45 -10.21 10.46
N ASP A 321 3.55 -9.44 9.36
CA ASP A 321 3.66 -9.93 7.99
C ASP A 321 4.93 -10.78 7.79
N LYS A 322 4.75 -12.09 7.57
CA LYS A 322 5.82 -13.06 7.26
C LYS A 322 6.60 -12.74 5.99
N SER A 323 6.11 -11.80 5.17
CA SER A 323 6.82 -11.34 3.97
C SER A 323 8.18 -10.70 4.28
N LEU A 324 8.33 -10.06 5.46
CA LEU A 324 9.58 -9.46 5.88
C LEU A 324 10.67 -10.51 6.16
N GLU A 325 10.29 -11.60 6.85
CA GLU A 325 11.17 -12.74 7.09
C GLU A 325 11.62 -13.36 5.75
N GLU A 326 10.67 -13.65 4.84
CA GLU A 326 10.99 -14.22 3.53
C GLU A 326 11.88 -13.30 2.67
N HIS A 327 11.66 -11.97 2.69
CA HIS A 327 12.46 -11.01 1.91
C HIS A 327 13.89 -10.87 2.45
N ILE A 328 14.06 -10.83 3.77
CA ILE A 328 15.38 -10.75 4.42
C ILE A 328 16.17 -12.05 4.23
N VAL A 329 15.50 -13.20 4.38
CA VAL A 329 16.12 -14.53 4.22
C VAL A 329 16.56 -14.76 2.76
N LEU A 330 15.68 -14.50 1.79
CA LEU A 330 15.94 -14.83 0.38
C LEU A 330 17.00 -13.94 -0.30
N GLN A 331 17.23 -12.72 0.19
CA GLN A 331 18.24 -11.83 -0.39
C GLN A 331 19.65 -12.03 0.18
N ARG A 332 19.81 -12.80 1.27
CA ARG A 332 21.06 -12.84 2.04
C ARG A 332 21.62 -14.24 2.33
N GLU A 333 21.02 -15.30 1.78
CA GLU A 333 21.64 -16.62 1.57
C GLU A 333 22.50 -16.68 0.29
#